data_AF-A0A316HTD4-F1
#
_entry.id   AF-A0A316HTD4-F1
#
_cell.length_a   1.000
_cell.length_b   1.000
_cell.length_c   1.000
_cell.angle_alpha   90.00
_cell.angle_beta   90.00
_cell.angle_gamma   90.00
#
_symmetry.space_group_name_H-M   'P 1'
#
loop_
_entity.id
_entity.type
_entity.pdbx_description
1 polymer ?
#
loop_
_entity_poly.entity_id
_entity_poly.type
_entity_poly.pdbx_seq_one_letter_code
_entity_poly.pdbx_strand_id
1 'polypeptide(L)'
;MANTASSARAEVTLRSKTMVLDFHGECRVERAGDSVRLSGMRLVAELPDAGGPEDGGTVLLEQDGEALTATVAQPGGKVELTTRSPVPWSGSGRDVEPAGEIFFVLPDAPDSTVLSIRGLVLREAT
;
A
#
# COMPACT_ATOMS: atom_id res chain seq x y z
N MET A 1 -19.36 -7.90 -10.73
CA MET A 1 -18.25 -7.78 -11.69
C MET A 1 -17.07 -7.26 -10.89
N ALA A 2 -15.91 -7.93 -10.95
CA ALA A 2 -14.71 -7.45 -10.29
C ALA A 2 -13.97 -6.52 -11.26
N ASN A 3 -13.80 -5.25 -10.90
CA ASN A 3 -13.02 -4.31 -11.69
C ASN A 3 -11.58 -4.30 -11.17
N THR A 4 -10.61 -4.32 -12.10
CA THR A 4 -9.19 -4.26 -11.78
C THR A 4 -8.78 -2.80 -11.61
N ALA A 5 -8.23 -2.37 -10.47
CA ALA A 5 -7.70 -1.02 -10.32
C ALA A 5 -6.20 -0.96 -10.66
N SER A 6 -5.75 0.12 -11.33
CA SER A 6 -4.34 0.28 -11.71
C SER A 6 -3.82 1.71 -11.49
N SER A 7 -2.55 1.79 -11.08
CA SER A 7 -1.75 3.00 -10.83
C SER A 7 -2.23 3.90 -9.68
N ALA A 8 -1.41 4.08 -8.64
CA ALA A 8 -1.72 4.93 -7.49
C ALA A 8 -0.49 5.73 -7.05
N ARG A 9 -0.57 7.06 -7.08
CA ARG A 9 0.49 7.93 -6.56
C ARG A 9 0.22 8.20 -5.08
N ALA A 10 1.19 7.94 -4.21
CA ALA A 10 1.03 8.12 -2.77
C ALA A 10 2.29 8.70 -2.10
N GLU A 11 2.08 9.43 -1.01
CA GLU A 11 3.15 9.82 -0.09
C GLU A 11 3.49 8.62 0.81
N VAL A 12 4.75 8.24 0.85
CA VAL A 12 5.26 7.11 1.62
C VAL A 12 6.35 7.60 2.56
N THR A 13 6.19 7.32 3.85
CA THR A 13 7.23 7.55 4.85
C THR A 13 7.80 6.22 5.28
N LEU A 14 9.07 5.96 4.96
CA LEU A 14 9.82 4.77 5.36
C LEU A 14 10.94 5.18 6.32
N ARG A 15 10.92 4.67 7.56
CA ARG A 15 11.95 4.95 8.60
C ARG A 15 12.31 6.45 8.68
N SER A 16 11.28 7.31 8.73
CA SER A 16 11.39 8.78 8.79
C SER A 16 11.80 9.51 7.50
N LYS A 17 12.04 8.81 6.38
CA LYS A 17 12.23 9.42 5.05
C LYS A 17 10.92 9.42 4.29
N THR A 18 10.40 10.61 3.97
CA THR A 18 9.19 10.77 3.17
C THR A 18 9.52 10.95 1.69
N MET A 19 8.78 10.26 0.83
CA MET A 19 8.92 10.28 -0.62
C MET A 19 7.57 10.09 -1.30
N VAL A 20 7.48 10.39 -2.58
CA VAL A 20 6.28 10.12 -3.38
C VAL A 20 6.58 8.94 -4.28
N LEU A 21 5.76 7.89 -4.16
CA LEU A 21 5.89 6.67 -4.95
C LEU A 21 4.70 6.54 -5.90
N ASP A 22 4.99 6.08 -7.11
CA ASP A 22 3.99 5.69 -8.10
C ASP A 22 3.86 4.15 -8.04
N PHE A 23 2.77 3.68 -7.44
CA PHE A 23 2.44 2.26 -7.35
C PHE A 23 1.77 1.80 -8.64
N HIS A 24 2.11 0.60 -9.09
CA HIS A 24 1.50 -0.07 -10.23
C HIS A 24 1.09 -1.48 -9.83
N GLY A 25 0.01 -2.00 -10.42
CA GLY A 25 -0.45 -3.34 -10.13
C GLY A 25 -1.94 -3.50 -10.33
N GLU A 26 -2.51 -4.43 -9.59
CA GLU A 26 -3.90 -4.82 -9.70
C GLU A 26 -4.58 -4.90 -8.34
N CYS A 27 -5.90 -4.69 -8.35
CA CYS A 27 -6.76 -4.87 -7.20
C CYS A 27 -8.18 -5.11 -7.69
N ARG A 28 -8.92 -6.03 -7.09
CA ARG A 28 -10.35 -6.22 -7.37
C ARG A 28 -11.17 -5.36 -6.42
N VAL A 29 -12.08 -4.59 -6.99
CA VAL A 29 -13.04 -3.78 -6.24
C VAL A 29 -14.42 -4.42 -6.29
N GLU A 30 -15.02 -4.63 -5.12
CA GLU A 30 -16.40 -5.07 -4.95
C GLU A 30 -17.18 -4.00 -4.17
N ARG A 31 -18.29 -3.52 -4.75
CA ARG A 31 -19.13 -2.48 -4.15
C ARG A 31 -20.50 -3.06 -3.77
N ALA A 32 -20.96 -2.78 -2.56
CA ALA A 32 -22.27 -3.17 -2.05
C ALA A 32 -22.91 -2.00 -1.28
N GLY A 33 -23.72 -1.19 -1.96
CA GLY A 33 -24.20 0.08 -1.41
C GLY A 33 -23.03 1.06 -1.22
N ASP A 34 -22.90 1.60 -0.02
CA ASP A 34 -21.78 2.47 0.38
C ASP A 34 -20.52 1.70 0.80
N SER A 35 -20.61 0.36 0.90
CA SER A 35 -19.49 -0.49 1.32
C SER A 35 -18.58 -0.80 0.14
N VAL A 36 -17.27 -0.64 0.36
CA VAL A 36 -16.22 -1.02 -0.58
C VAL A 36 -15.37 -2.14 0.02
N ARG A 37 -15.23 -3.24 -0.71
CA ARG A 37 -14.33 -4.33 -0.37
C ARG A 37 -13.28 -4.48 -1.46
N LEU A 38 -12.03 -4.53 -1.04
CA LEU A 38 -10.91 -4.87 -1.90
C LEU A 38 -10.58 -6.35 -1.76
N SER A 39 -10.12 -6.96 -2.84
CA SER A 39 -9.52 -8.30 -2.82
C SER A 39 -8.44 -8.45 -3.87
N GLY A 40 -7.49 -9.37 -3.63
CA GLY A 40 -6.39 -9.63 -4.57
C GLY A 40 -5.55 -8.40 -4.90
N MET A 41 -5.43 -7.46 -3.96
CA MET A 41 -4.59 -6.29 -4.16
C MET A 41 -3.13 -6.71 -4.19
N ARG A 42 -2.43 -6.31 -5.24
CA ARG A 42 -0.98 -6.46 -5.41
C ARG A 42 -0.44 -5.22 -6.11
N LEU A 43 0.18 -4.33 -5.35
CA LEU A 43 0.72 -3.06 -5.85
C LEU A 43 2.22 -2.97 -5.59
N VAL A 44 3.00 -2.58 -6.58
CA VAL A 44 4.45 -2.43 -6.49
C VAL A 44 4.87 -1.01 -6.84
N ALA A 45 5.80 -0.45 -6.08
CA ALA A 45 6.47 0.81 -6.41
C ALA A 45 7.99 0.66 -6.25
N GLU A 46 8.75 1.39 -7.05
CA GLU A 46 10.21 1.48 -6.92
C GLU A 46 10.59 2.57 -5.92
N LEU A 47 11.52 2.27 -5.04
CA LEU A 47 12.12 3.25 -4.14
C LEU A 47 13.17 4.07 -4.90
N PRO A 48 13.28 5.39 -4.64
CA PRO A 48 14.30 6.21 -5.26
C PRO A 48 15.70 5.76 -4.82
N ASP A 49 16.60 5.65 -5.80
CA ASP A 49 18.01 5.34 -5.56
C ASP A 49 18.84 6.63 -5.57
N ALA A 50 19.30 7.06 -4.39
CA ALA A 50 20.20 8.20 -4.22
C ALA A 50 21.66 7.77 -3.98
N GLY A 51 21.99 6.49 -4.17
CA GLY A 51 23.34 5.93 -4.03
C GLY A 51 23.76 5.55 -2.61
N GLY A 52 22.84 5.62 -1.63
CA GLY A 52 23.06 5.11 -0.28
C GLY A 52 22.91 3.59 -0.16
N PRO A 53 23.43 2.96 0.90
CA PRO A 53 23.37 1.51 1.11
C PRO A 53 21.94 0.98 1.33
N GLU A 54 21.03 1.86 1.75
CA GLU A 54 19.60 1.59 1.95
C GLU A 54 18.72 2.38 0.96
N ASP A 55 19.29 2.89 -0.13
CA ASP A 55 18.51 3.52 -1.19
C ASP A 55 18.16 2.50 -2.29
N GLY A 56 17.15 2.81 -3.09
CA GLY A 56 16.62 1.90 -4.09
C GLY A 56 15.83 0.72 -3.50
N GLY A 57 15.39 -0.17 -4.40
CA GLY A 57 14.57 -1.32 -4.05
C GLY A 57 13.09 -1.13 -4.38
N THR A 58 12.22 -1.91 -3.74
CA THR A 58 10.78 -1.92 -4.01
C THR A 58 9.94 -1.97 -2.75
N VAL A 59 8.75 -1.37 -2.83
CA VAL A 59 7.65 -1.55 -1.87
C VAL A 59 6.56 -2.34 -2.59
N LEU A 60 6.20 -3.48 -2.03
CA LEU A 60 5.11 -4.35 -2.49
C LEU A 60 4.01 -4.36 -1.43
N LEU A 61 2.81 -3.95 -1.80
CA LEU A 61 1.60 -4.02 -0.98
C LEU A 61 0.77 -5.22 -1.44
N GLU A 62 0.40 -6.08 -0.51
CA GLU A 62 -0.41 -7.25 -0.77
C GLU A 62 -1.56 -7.36 0.21
N GLN A 63 -2.73 -7.76 -0.29
CA GLN A 63 -3.85 -8.07 0.55
C GLN A 63 -4.03 -9.59 0.64
N ASP A 64 -3.88 -10.13 1.85
CA ASP A 64 -4.19 -11.52 2.19
C ASP A 64 -5.43 -11.56 3.10
N GLY A 65 -6.56 -11.97 2.52
CA GLY A 65 -7.86 -11.87 3.17
C GLY A 65 -8.23 -10.42 3.51
N GLU A 66 -8.32 -10.10 4.80
CA GLU A 66 -8.62 -8.76 5.31
C GLU A 66 -7.35 -7.99 5.74
N ALA A 67 -6.21 -8.66 5.81
CA ALA A 67 -4.95 -8.06 6.20
C ALA A 67 -4.24 -7.43 5.00
N LEU A 68 -3.77 -6.20 5.18
CA LEU A 68 -2.87 -5.54 4.26
C LEU A 68 -1.44 -5.66 4.79
N THR A 69 -0.56 -6.23 3.99
CA THR A 69 0.88 -6.38 4.26
C THR A 69 1.70 -5.51 3.32
N ALA A 70 2.89 -5.14 3.77
CA ALA A 70 3.89 -4.48 2.94
C ALA A 70 5.21 -5.23 3.03
N THR A 71 5.79 -5.53 1.88
CA THR A 71 7.16 -5.98 1.77
C THR A 71 8.01 -4.81 1.29
N VAL A 72 9.08 -4.51 2.00
CA VAL A 72 10.10 -3.56 1.55
C VAL A 72 11.38 -4.35 1.27
N ALA A 73 11.78 -4.40 0.01
CA ALA A 73 12.99 -5.09 -0.44
C ALA A 73 14.03 -4.06 -0.88
N GLN A 74 15.17 -4.02 -0.19
CA GLN A 74 16.27 -3.07 -0.44
C GLN A 74 17.59 -3.85 -0.55
N PRO A 75 18.69 -3.24 -1.04
CA PRO A 75 19.96 -3.93 -1.20
C PRO A 75 20.47 -4.63 0.08
N GLY A 76 20.19 -4.04 1.25
CA GLY A 76 20.55 -4.59 2.56
C GLY A 76 19.64 -5.69 3.10
N GLY A 77 18.51 -5.99 2.45
CA GLY A 77 17.60 -7.05 2.87
C GLY A 77 16.12 -6.77 2.58
N LYS A 78 15.29 -7.71 3.03
CA LYS A 78 13.82 -7.66 2.92
C LYS A 78 13.22 -7.55 4.31
N VAL A 79 12.24 -6.67 4.47
CA VAL A 79 11.39 -6.61 5.67
C VAL A 79 9.93 -6.80 5.28
N GLU A 80 9.23 -7.62 6.05
CA GLU A 80 7.79 -7.84 5.93
C GLU A 80 7.08 -7.11 7.07
N LEU A 81 6.05 -6.37 6.70
CA LEU A 81 5.29 -5.50 7.59
C LEU A 81 3.81 -5.83 7.46
N THR A 82 3.07 -5.56 8.53
CA THR A 82 1.62 -5.73 8.56
C THR A 82 0.93 -4.47 9.09
N THR A 83 -0.31 -4.28 8.72
CA THR A 83 -1.16 -3.24 9.29
C THR A 83 -1.60 -3.62 10.70
N ARG A 84 -1.67 -2.64 11.62
CA ARG A 84 -2.11 -2.88 13.01
C ARG A 84 -3.59 -3.23 13.12
N SER A 85 -4.38 -2.78 12.15
CA SER A 85 -5.83 -2.92 12.14
C SER A 85 -6.29 -2.96 10.69
N PRO A 86 -7.47 -3.56 10.41
CA PRO A 86 -8.04 -3.55 9.07
C PRO A 86 -8.10 -2.13 8.52
N VAL A 87 -7.73 -1.97 7.24
CA VAL A 87 -7.77 -0.67 6.56
C VAL A 87 -9.18 -0.46 6.01
N PRO A 88 -9.96 0.50 6.53
CA PRO A 88 -11.25 0.82 5.96
C PRO A 88 -11.06 1.51 4.62
N TRP A 89 -11.80 1.07 3.60
CA TRP A 89 -11.79 1.62 2.25
C TRP A 89 -13.11 2.32 1.95
N SER A 90 -13.01 3.46 1.28
CA SER A 90 -14.15 4.21 0.75
C SER A 90 -13.96 4.45 -0.74
N GLY A 91 -15.05 4.55 -1.49
CA GLY A 91 -14.96 4.77 -2.93
C GLY A 91 -15.97 5.77 -3.43
N SER A 92 -15.50 6.75 -4.21
CA SER A 92 -16.33 7.74 -4.88
C SER A 92 -16.14 7.64 -6.38
N GLY A 93 -17.23 7.45 -7.12
CA GLY A 93 -17.15 7.19 -8.57
C GLY A 93 -16.32 5.94 -8.87
N ARG A 94 -15.17 6.12 -9.54
CA ARG A 94 -14.22 5.05 -9.89
C ARG A 94 -12.97 5.00 -9.01
N ASP A 95 -12.85 5.96 -8.10
CA ASP A 95 -11.70 6.07 -7.23
C ASP A 95 -12.03 5.40 -5.89
N VAL A 96 -11.06 4.69 -5.34
CA VAL A 96 -11.12 4.00 -4.04
C VAL A 96 -9.89 4.39 -3.24
N GLU A 97 -10.09 4.82 -2.00
CA GLU A 97 -9.04 5.31 -1.12
C GLU A 97 -9.23 4.77 0.31
N PRO A 98 -8.14 4.63 1.09
CA PRO A 98 -8.26 4.31 2.50
C PRO A 98 -8.88 5.50 3.23
N ALA A 99 -9.64 5.27 4.29
CA ALA A 99 -10.28 6.35 5.07
C ALA A 99 -9.26 7.24 5.84
N GLY A 100 -7.96 6.96 5.72
CA GLY A 100 -6.89 7.70 6.36
C GLY A 100 -5.51 7.18 5.95
N GLU A 101 -4.48 7.59 6.69
CA GLU A 101 -3.13 7.09 6.53
C GLU A 101 -3.04 5.61 6.94
N ILE A 102 -2.34 4.82 6.14
CA ILE A 102 -2.10 3.40 6.41
C ILE A 102 -0.77 3.27 7.15
N PHE A 103 -0.77 2.58 8.29
CA PHE A 103 0.43 2.36 9.10
C PHE A 103 0.82 0.89 9.09
N PHE A 104 2.09 0.64 8.75
CA PHE A 104 2.71 -0.67 8.71
C PHE A 104 3.77 -0.81 9.80
N VAL A 105 3.71 -1.93 10.50
CA VAL A 105 4.57 -2.27 11.64
C VAL A 105 5.21 -3.62 11.46
N LEU A 106 6.26 -3.88 12.22
CA LEU A 106 6.81 -5.23 12.36
C LEU A 106 5.82 -6.10 13.15
N PRO A 107 5.52 -7.33 12.70
CA PRO A 107 4.65 -8.24 13.44
C PRO A 107 5.13 -8.49 14.89
N ASP A 108 6.44 -8.61 15.08
CA ASP A 108 7.06 -8.88 16.39
C ASP A 108 7.32 -7.62 17.24
N ALA A 109 7.14 -6.42 16.67
CA ALA A 109 7.35 -5.14 17.35
C ALA A 109 6.27 -4.12 16.93
N PRO A 110 5.01 -4.37 17.32
CA PRO A 110 3.87 -3.62 16.79
C PRO A 110 3.84 -2.17 17.25
N ASP A 111 4.57 -1.77 18.30
CA ASP A 111 4.56 -0.41 18.86
C ASP A 111 5.24 0.64 17.98
N SER A 112 6.05 0.21 17.00
CA SER A 112 6.81 1.09 16.12
C SER A 112 6.33 1.02 14.66
N THR A 113 5.89 2.16 14.13
CA THR A 113 5.62 2.32 12.69
C THR A 113 6.91 2.33 11.91
N VAL A 114 7.02 1.44 10.92
CA VAL A 114 8.18 1.37 10.01
C VAL A 114 7.89 2.07 8.70
N LEU A 115 6.67 1.88 8.17
CA LEU A 115 6.22 2.47 6.92
C LEU A 115 4.82 3.05 7.09
N SER A 116 4.57 4.23 6.53
CA SER A 116 3.23 4.77 6.40
C SER A 116 2.94 5.25 4.99
N ILE A 117 1.67 5.18 4.58
CA ILE A 117 1.21 5.56 3.25
C ILE A 117 0.01 6.50 3.37
N ARG A 118 0.11 7.66 2.74
CA ARG A 118 -0.94 8.67 2.71
C ARG A 118 -1.31 9.02 1.26
N GLY A 119 -2.61 9.20 1.03
CA GLY A 119 -3.14 9.62 -0.26
C GLY A 119 -3.10 8.53 -1.33
N LEU A 120 -3.13 7.25 -0.94
CA LEU A 120 -3.21 6.13 -1.88
C LEU A 120 -4.59 6.09 -2.54
N VAL A 121 -4.66 6.41 -3.83
CA VAL A 121 -5.90 6.35 -4.60
C VAL A 121 -5.81 5.25 -5.66
N LEU A 122 -6.66 4.24 -5.53
CA LEU A 122 -6.83 3.16 -6.51
C LEU A 122 -7.92 3.55 -7.50
N ARG A 123 -7.65 3.44 -8.80
CA ARG A 123 -8.63 3.75 -9.84
C ARG A 123 -9.07 2.50 -10.58
N GLU A 124 -10.38 2.21 -10.54
CA GLU A 124 -10.99 1.10 -11.28
C GLU A 124 -10.76 1.24 -12.81
N ALA A 125 -10.28 0.17 -13.45
CA ALA A 125 -10.15 0.07 -14.90
C ALA A 125 -11.53 0.03 -15.56
N THR A 126 -11.55 0.46 -16.82
CA THR A 126 -12.78 0.62 -17.63
C THR A 126 -13.14 -0.66 -18.36
#